data_AF-A0A8J7MR15-F1
#
_entry.id   AF-A0A8J7MR15-F1
#
_cell.length_a   1.000
_cell.length_b   1.000
_cell.length_c   1.000
_cell.angle_alpha   90.00
_cell.angle_beta   90.00
_cell.angle_gamma   90.00
#
_symmetry.space_group_name_H-M   'P 1'
#
loop_
_entity.id
_entity.type
_entity.pdbx_description
1 polymer ?
#
loop_
_entity_poly.entity_id
_entity_poly.type
_entity_poly.pdbx_seq_one_letter_code
_entity_poly.pdbx_strand_id
1 'polypeptide(L)'
;MNGFFTAGPFDDGDPVTGHYYEMASSDRNRPQVWGYTDALSYLPGDTLRLHLTSTADKASLTIARDGLVPQVVYRAEIATTFAHTPADCSETGCNWPEALALPIPAEWQSGVYTITLTVPGHESQHMFVLRASKPSAKIVMVLATGTWCAYNDWGGSNHYQGLSGPKGDDFAPHVSLLRPWAKGFVRWPSDAPRIPHASPLLTKPRYPHMNYARAKRISKKYASSGWAAFERPFALWCEAQGIALDYTTQHDLHRNAVELDGYPRALIAGHDEYWTWEMRDHLDGWLDRGGELARFGGNFFWQTRLSDDLTTQTCFKSRAHAEDPTPDPRRLTSYWDDPQVARPATRTMGLTGAMGVYAGWSRCAAHGTGGFLIWRPDHWAMRGTGLGYGDVLGAASKIFGYEVDGIDFTFRQGLPEPSEEAALDGPLTIVGLSPATTLSHHTGPHDRDSFIGTADAEEVALNVYGAVTPETVGRASRGNGCMAEYRRGKGAVFNAASCEWVAGLIARDRPVEQVTRNILLGGWG
;
A
#
# COMPACT_ATOMS: atom_id res chain seq x y z
N MET A 1 -5.29 -19.48 24.98
CA MET A 1 -5.95 -20.07 23.79
C MET A 1 -5.07 -19.80 22.59
N ASN A 2 -4.77 -20.81 21.77
CA ASN A 2 -4.05 -20.57 20.52
C ASN A 2 -4.94 -19.69 19.62
N GLY A 3 -4.39 -18.59 19.10
CA GLY A 3 -5.10 -17.73 18.13
C GLY A 3 -5.40 -18.48 16.84
N PHE A 4 -6.06 -17.87 15.86
CA PHE A 4 -6.36 -18.48 14.54
C PHE A 4 -5.14 -18.53 13.61
N PHE A 5 -3.96 -18.55 14.22
CA PHE A 5 -2.67 -18.64 13.56
C PHE A 5 -2.47 -20.06 13.04
N THR A 6 -2.19 -20.15 11.75
CA THR A 6 -1.94 -21.38 11.01
C THR A 6 -0.52 -21.32 10.45
N ALA A 7 0.28 -22.33 10.77
CA ALA A 7 1.56 -22.56 10.12
C ALA A 7 1.30 -23.10 8.71
N GLY A 8 1.87 -22.47 7.69
CA GLY A 8 1.82 -22.97 6.32
C GLY A 8 2.69 -24.23 6.14
N PRO A 9 2.57 -24.92 5.00
CA PRO A 9 3.30 -26.18 4.75
C PRO A 9 4.83 -26.07 4.86
N PHE A 10 5.38 -24.86 4.72
CA PHE A 10 6.81 -24.56 4.76
C PHE A 10 7.18 -23.57 5.88
N ASP A 11 6.38 -23.51 6.94
CA ASP A 11 6.72 -22.71 8.12
C ASP A 11 7.88 -23.38 8.90
N ASP A 12 9.06 -22.76 8.82
CA ASP A 12 10.29 -23.22 9.46
C ASP A 12 10.46 -22.72 10.92
N GLY A 13 9.52 -21.94 11.43
CA GLY A 13 9.68 -21.29 12.74
C GLY A 13 10.25 -19.87 12.68
N ASP A 14 10.78 -19.44 11.54
CA ASP A 14 11.42 -18.14 11.39
C ASP A 14 10.39 -17.05 11.05
N PRO A 15 10.40 -15.90 11.76
CA PRO A 15 9.45 -14.81 11.51
C PRO A 15 9.54 -14.18 10.12
N VAL A 16 10.70 -14.29 9.47
CA VAL A 16 11.03 -13.68 8.19
C VAL A 16 10.73 -14.65 7.06
N THR A 17 11.32 -15.85 7.08
CA THR A 17 11.20 -16.84 5.99
C THR A 17 9.96 -17.72 6.11
N GLY A 18 9.52 -18.07 7.32
CA GLY A 18 8.41 -19.00 7.53
C GLY A 18 7.06 -18.45 7.04
N HIS A 19 6.30 -19.26 6.30
CA HIS A 19 4.97 -18.89 5.83
C HIS A 19 3.91 -19.21 6.90
N TYR A 20 3.22 -18.19 7.40
CA TYR A 20 2.12 -18.34 8.36
C TYR A 20 1.02 -17.31 8.08
N TYR A 21 -0.21 -17.64 8.48
CA TYR A 21 -1.40 -16.84 8.17
C TYR A 21 -2.53 -17.05 9.18
N GLU A 22 -3.61 -16.29 9.00
CA GLU A 22 -4.87 -16.44 9.74
C GLU A 22 -5.96 -17.02 8.83
N MET A 23 -6.77 -17.94 9.35
CA MET A 23 -7.94 -18.48 8.64
C MET A 23 -8.98 -18.98 9.66
N ALA A 24 -10.26 -18.99 9.26
CA ALA A 24 -11.32 -19.64 10.04
C ALA A 24 -11.02 -21.13 10.28
N SER A 25 -11.39 -21.63 11.46
CA SER A 25 -11.15 -23.02 11.84
C SER A 25 -12.30 -23.92 11.39
N SER A 26 -11.99 -25.13 10.91
CA SER A 26 -12.98 -26.16 10.61
C SER A 26 -13.58 -26.82 11.86
N ASP A 27 -13.00 -26.60 13.04
CA ASP A 27 -13.52 -27.11 14.31
C ASP A 27 -14.75 -26.30 14.75
N ARG A 28 -15.91 -26.97 14.73
CA ARG A 28 -17.20 -26.40 15.12
C ARG A 28 -17.31 -26.08 16.62
N ASN A 29 -16.44 -26.65 17.45
CA ASN A 29 -16.46 -26.40 18.89
C ASN A 29 -15.57 -25.23 19.30
N ARG A 30 -14.76 -24.71 18.38
CA ARG A 30 -13.86 -23.59 18.64
C ARG A 30 -14.62 -22.27 18.45
N PRO A 31 -14.81 -21.45 19.51
CA PRO A 31 -15.50 -20.17 19.38
C PRO A 31 -14.86 -19.28 18.32
N GLN A 32 -15.64 -18.90 17.30
CA GLN A 32 -15.17 -18.05 16.22
C GLN A 32 -16.33 -17.29 15.57
N VAL A 33 -15.97 -16.17 14.96
CA VAL A 33 -16.82 -15.38 14.07
C VAL A 33 -15.89 -14.66 13.10
N TRP A 34 -16.23 -14.68 11.82
CA TRP A 34 -15.48 -14.04 10.75
C TRP A 34 -16.45 -13.48 9.74
N GLY A 35 -16.10 -12.35 9.11
CA GLY A 35 -16.92 -11.77 8.07
C GLY A 35 -16.17 -10.89 7.08
N TYR A 36 -16.82 -10.70 5.94
CA TYR A 36 -16.39 -9.79 4.89
C TYR A 36 -17.62 -9.22 4.17
N THR A 37 -17.42 -8.11 3.47
CA THR A 37 -18.44 -7.46 2.64
C THR A 37 -18.31 -7.89 1.19
N ASP A 38 -19.40 -7.84 0.44
CA ASP A 38 -19.44 -8.16 -1.00
C ASP A 38 -18.74 -7.11 -1.89
N ALA A 39 -18.51 -5.91 -1.35
CA ALA A 39 -17.75 -4.85 -1.99
C ALA A 39 -16.82 -4.14 -0.98
N LEU A 40 -15.79 -3.48 -1.50
CA LEU A 40 -14.88 -2.65 -0.71
C LEU A 40 -15.49 -1.30 -0.36
N SER A 41 -16.34 -0.78 -1.23
CA SER A 41 -16.90 0.56 -1.16
C SER A 41 -18.39 0.57 -1.49
N TYR A 42 -19.07 1.56 -0.93
CA TYR A 42 -20.50 1.81 -1.13
C TYR A 42 -20.77 3.30 -1.25
N LEU A 43 -21.92 3.65 -1.82
CA LEU A 43 -22.54 4.98 -1.75
C LEU A 43 -23.66 4.99 -0.69
N PRO A 44 -24.00 6.17 -0.14
CA PRO A 44 -25.21 6.31 0.66
C PRO A 44 -26.44 5.87 -0.16
N GLY A 45 -27.29 5.03 0.43
CA GLY A 45 -28.43 4.39 -0.24
C GLY A 45 -28.14 3.00 -0.82
N ASP A 46 -26.87 2.61 -0.98
CA ASP A 46 -26.53 1.23 -1.33
C ASP A 46 -26.89 0.27 -0.20
N THR A 47 -26.91 -1.04 -0.49
CA THR A 47 -27.09 -2.08 0.52
C THR A 47 -25.75 -2.75 0.80
N LEU A 48 -25.25 -2.61 2.03
CA LEU A 48 -24.12 -3.36 2.52
C LEU A 48 -24.53 -4.80 2.78
N ARG A 49 -23.88 -5.77 2.12
CA ARG A 49 -24.08 -7.20 2.36
C ARG A 49 -22.90 -7.76 3.13
N LEU A 50 -23.19 -8.42 4.25
CA LEU A 50 -22.20 -8.99 5.15
C LEU A 50 -22.31 -10.52 5.12
N HIS A 51 -21.23 -11.16 4.67
CA HIS A 51 -21.07 -12.61 4.58
C HIS A 51 -20.29 -13.11 5.79
N LEU A 52 -20.78 -14.16 6.46
CA LEU A 52 -20.29 -14.54 7.79
C LEU A 52 -20.22 -16.05 7.99
N THR A 53 -19.26 -16.48 8.79
CA THR A 53 -19.27 -17.81 9.44
C THR A 53 -19.07 -17.65 10.94
N SER A 54 -19.78 -18.44 11.75
CA SER A 54 -19.59 -18.49 13.21
C SER A 54 -19.94 -19.85 13.77
N THR A 55 -19.31 -20.22 14.88
CA THR A 55 -19.72 -21.38 15.69
C THR A 55 -20.79 -21.04 16.73
N ALA A 56 -21.08 -19.76 16.95
CA ALA A 56 -22.21 -19.33 17.76
C ALA A 56 -23.44 -19.12 16.86
N ASP A 57 -24.63 -19.30 17.42
CA ASP A 57 -25.89 -19.04 16.70
C ASP A 57 -26.17 -17.54 16.53
N LYS A 58 -25.47 -16.70 17.30
CA LYS A 58 -25.57 -15.25 17.25
C LYS A 58 -24.23 -14.57 17.48
N ALA A 59 -24.03 -13.43 16.84
CA ALA A 59 -22.89 -12.55 17.05
C ALA A 59 -23.35 -11.11 17.31
N SER A 60 -22.59 -10.39 18.13
CA SER A 60 -22.71 -8.93 18.25
C SER A 60 -21.99 -8.28 17.08
N LEU A 61 -22.66 -7.36 16.41
CA LEU A 61 -22.15 -6.54 15.32
C LEU A 61 -22.12 -5.08 15.74
N THR A 62 -20.97 -4.41 15.57
CA THR A 62 -20.83 -2.96 15.70
C THR A 62 -20.21 -2.39 14.43
N ILE A 63 -20.84 -1.35 13.86
CA ILE A 63 -20.26 -0.57 12.76
C ILE A 63 -19.93 0.83 13.29
N ALA A 64 -18.69 1.26 13.07
CA ALA A 64 -18.22 2.58 13.46
C ALA A 64 -17.49 3.26 12.31
N ARG A 65 -17.79 4.55 12.06
CA ARG A 65 -16.95 5.41 11.25
C ARG A 65 -15.64 5.61 12.00
N ASP A 66 -14.53 5.23 11.37
CA ASP A 66 -13.21 5.45 11.93
C ASP A 66 -12.82 6.92 11.80
N GLY A 67 -11.99 7.40 12.73
CA GLY A 67 -11.59 8.80 12.82
C GLY A 67 -10.87 9.08 14.15
N LEU A 68 -10.52 10.35 14.37
CA LEU A 68 -9.87 10.81 15.60
C LEU A 68 -10.75 10.51 16.82
N VAL A 69 -12.06 10.68 16.65
CA VAL A 69 -13.09 10.20 17.56
C VAL A 69 -14.00 9.23 16.78
N PRO A 70 -13.79 7.90 16.91
CA PRO A 70 -14.62 6.93 16.22
C PRO A 70 -16.10 7.07 16.60
N GLN A 71 -16.98 7.02 15.61
CA GLN A 71 -18.43 7.18 15.82
C GLN A 71 -19.13 5.86 15.52
N VAL A 72 -19.75 5.26 16.55
CA VAL A 72 -20.58 4.07 16.35
C VAL A 72 -21.90 4.49 15.71
N VAL A 73 -22.16 3.97 14.50
CA VAL A 73 -23.34 4.32 13.69
C VAL A 73 -24.38 3.20 13.65
N TYR A 74 -23.99 1.96 13.97
CA TYR A 74 -24.90 0.82 13.98
C TYR A 74 -24.47 -0.23 15.00
N ARG A 75 -25.46 -0.83 15.68
CA ARG A 75 -25.28 -1.99 16.54
C ARG A 75 -26.43 -2.97 16.33
N ALA A 76 -26.11 -4.25 16.26
CA ALA A 76 -27.11 -5.30 16.17
C ALA A 76 -26.59 -6.60 16.80
N GLU A 77 -27.53 -7.48 17.18
CA GLU A 77 -27.27 -8.90 17.34
C GLU A 77 -27.77 -9.58 16.06
N ILE A 78 -26.90 -10.32 15.39
CA ILE A 78 -27.20 -10.98 14.11
C ILE A 78 -27.18 -12.49 14.30
N ALA A 79 -28.12 -13.18 13.65
CA ALA A 79 -28.10 -14.63 13.57
C ALA A 79 -26.92 -15.08 12.70
N THR A 80 -26.24 -16.12 13.13
CA THR A 80 -25.06 -16.65 12.45
C THR A 80 -25.15 -18.16 12.31
N THR A 81 -24.45 -18.70 11.31
CA THR A 81 -24.34 -20.13 11.09
C THR A 81 -22.91 -20.50 10.77
N PHE A 82 -22.55 -21.75 11.04
CA PHE A 82 -21.24 -22.26 10.67
C PHE A 82 -21.22 -22.62 9.19
N ALA A 83 -20.36 -21.95 8.43
CA ALA A 83 -20.04 -22.26 7.04
C ALA A 83 -18.59 -22.75 6.93
N HIS A 84 -18.39 -23.75 6.07
CA HIS A 84 -17.06 -24.24 5.73
C HIS A 84 -16.28 -23.16 4.96
N THR A 85 -14.98 -23.08 5.20
CA THR A 85 -14.06 -22.17 4.48
C THR A 85 -13.22 -23.01 3.52
N PRO A 86 -13.31 -22.79 2.20
CA PRO A 86 -12.47 -23.48 1.22
C PRO A 86 -10.98 -23.27 1.48
N ALA A 87 -10.16 -24.28 1.17
CA ALA A 87 -8.71 -24.20 1.36
C ALA A 87 -8.05 -23.12 0.46
N ASP A 88 -8.64 -22.88 -0.70
CA ASP A 88 -8.25 -21.92 -1.74
C ASP A 88 -9.03 -20.59 -1.64
N CYS A 89 -9.69 -20.31 -0.50
CA CYS A 89 -10.53 -19.11 -0.34
C CYS A 89 -9.78 -17.78 -0.53
N SER A 90 -8.45 -17.78 -0.42
CA SER A 90 -7.61 -16.62 -0.76
C SER A 90 -7.65 -16.28 -2.25
N GLU A 91 -7.88 -17.26 -3.11
CA GLU A 91 -7.95 -17.14 -4.57
C GLU A 91 -9.40 -17.08 -5.07
N THR A 92 -10.29 -17.89 -4.49
CA THR A 92 -11.67 -18.08 -4.98
C THR A 92 -12.76 -17.47 -4.10
N GLY A 93 -12.39 -16.94 -2.93
CA GLY A 93 -13.31 -16.38 -1.94
C GLY A 93 -13.82 -17.42 -0.94
N CYS A 94 -14.37 -16.94 0.18
CA CYS A 94 -14.82 -17.80 1.27
C CYS A 94 -16.18 -18.46 1.01
N ASN A 95 -16.99 -17.90 0.10
CA ASN A 95 -18.34 -18.35 -0.23
C ASN A 95 -19.24 -18.55 1.02
N TRP A 96 -19.11 -17.67 2.02
CA TRP A 96 -19.94 -17.73 3.21
C TRP A 96 -21.34 -17.17 2.92
N PRO A 97 -22.39 -17.66 3.61
CA PRO A 97 -23.73 -17.16 3.42
C PRO A 97 -23.83 -15.68 3.82
N GLU A 98 -24.68 -14.94 3.10
CA GLU A 98 -25.14 -13.63 3.55
C GLU A 98 -25.90 -13.79 4.87
N ALA A 99 -25.50 -13.02 5.87
CA ALA A 99 -26.12 -13.03 7.20
C ALA A 99 -26.73 -11.67 7.56
N LEU A 100 -26.40 -10.60 6.83
CA LEU A 100 -27.04 -9.29 6.96
C LEU A 100 -27.02 -8.54 5.62
N ALA A 101 -28.15 -7.94 5.27
CA ALA A 101 -28.25 -6.89 4.25
C ALA A 101 -28.73 -5.60 4.93
N LEU A 102 -27.87 -4.57 4.93
CA LEU A 102 -28.12 -3.30 5.60
C LEU A 102 -28.18 -2.16 4.58
N PRO A 103 -29.35 -1.54 4.36
CA PRO A 103 -29.43 -0.29 3.60
C PRO A 103 -28.61 0.79 4.31
N ILE A 104 -27.65 1.40 3.61
CA ILE A 104 -26.80 2.44 4.15
C ILE A 104 -27.59 3.75 4.20
N PRO A 105 -27.80 4.35 5.39
CA PRO A 105 -28.52 5.60 5.51
C PRO A 105 -27.84 6.76 4.78
N ALA A 106 -28.64 7.71 4.28
CA ALA A 106 -28.15 8.84 3.48
C ALA A 106 -27.29 9.83 4.31
N GLU A 107 -27.46 9.84 5.63
CA GLU A 107 -26.76 10.71 6.56
C GLU A 107 -25.36 10.22 6.96
N TRP A 108 -25.00 8.98 6.62
CA TRP A 108 -23.66 8.48 6.89
C TRP A 108 -22.64 9.25 6.05
N GLN A 109 -21.60 9.75 6.72
CA GLN A 109 -20.58 10.59 6.10
C GLN A 109 -19.54 9.75 5.37
N SER A 110 -18.91 10.30 4.33
CA SER A 110 -17.76 9.64 3.70
C SER A 110 -16.68 9.31 4.74
N GLY A 111 -16.06 8.15 4.60
CA GLY A 111 -15.09 7.63 5.56
C GLY A 111 -14.82 6.15 5.41
N VAL A 112 -13.83 5.68 6.15
CA VAL A 112 -13.60 4.24 6.36
C VAL A 112 -14.40 3.82 7.59
N TYR A 113 -15.16 2.74 7.46
CA TYR A 113 -15.99 2.19 8.51
C TYR A 113 -15.45 0.83 8.93
N THR A 114 -15.29 0.62 10.23
CA THR A 114 -14.91 -0.68 10.79
C THR A 114 -16.16 -1.45 11.19
N ILE A 115 -16.18 -2.73 10.83
CA ILE A 115 -17.14 -3.73 11.29
C ILE A 115 -16.44 -4.57 12.35
N THR A 116 -16.98 -4.61 13.57
CA THR A 116 -16.51 -5.49 14.65
C THR A 116 -17.55 -6.56 14.92
N LEU A 117 -17.13 -7.81 14.84
CA LEU A 117 -17.95 -8.99 15.10
C LEU A 117 -17.43 -9.68 16.35
N THR A 118 -18.32 -9.93 17.32
CA THR A 118 -17.93 -10.50 18.60
C THR A 118 -18.84 -11.66 18.98
N VAL A 119 -18.24 -12.75 19.43
CA VAL A 119 -18.88 -13.86 20.13
C VAL A 119 -18.10 -14.15 21.42
N PRO A 120 -18.66 -14.86 22.40
CA PRO A 120 -17.90 -15.26 23.58
C PRO A 120 -16.61 -16.00 23.19
N GLY A 121 -15.45 -15.41 23.53
CA GLY A 121 -14.13 -16.00 23.25
C GLY A 121 -13.49 -15.63 21.89
N HIS A 122 -14.17 -14.88 21.02
CA HIS A 122 -13.58 -14.43 19.75
C HIS A 122 -14.11 -13.08 19.26
N GLU A 123 -13.23 -12.29 18.66
CA GLU A 123 -13.57 -11.06 17.94
C GLU A 123 -12.78 -11.02 16.62
N SER A 124 -13.45 -10.62 15.54
CA SER A 124 -12.84 -10.31 14.25
C SER A 124 -13.25 -8.92 13.77
N GLN A 125 -12.43 -8.33 12.90
CA GLN A 125 -12.71 -7.01 12.32
C GLN A 125 -12.66 -7.07 10.80
N HIS A 126 -13.53 -6.29 10.18
CA HIS A 126 -13.55 -6.00 8.76
C HIS A 126 -13.68 -4.49 8.54
N MET A 127 -13.54 -4.03 7.31
CA MET A 127 -13.76 -2.62 6.97
C MET A 127 -14.34 -2.47 5.57
N PHE A 128 -15.08 -1.38 5.39
CA PHE A 128 -15.55 -0.91 4.09
C PHE A 128 -15.40 0.61 4.00
N VAL A 129 -15.51 1.14 2.78
CA VAL A 129 -15.38 2.55 2.48
C VAL A 129 -16.74 3.09 2.10
N LEU A 130 -17.18 4.17 2.75
CA LEU A 130 -18.33 4.92 2.30
C LEU A 130 -17.84 6.14 1.52
N ARG A 131 -18.21 6.20 0.24
CA ARG A 131 -17.92 7.34 -0.62
C ARG A 131 -18.90 8.48 -0.37
N ALA A 132 -18.52 9.68 -0.75
CA ALA A 132 -19.45 10.79 -0.81
C ALA A 132 -20.33 10.66 -2.07
N SER A 133 -21.65 10.85 -1.94
CA SER A 133 -22.56 10.87 -3.11
C SER A 133 -22.32 12.09 -4.01
N LYS A 134 -21.75 13.15 -3.44
CA LYS A 134 -21.21 14.35 -4.11
C LYS A 134 -20.01 14.82 -3.29
N PRO A 135 -19.02 15.50 -3.90
CA PRO A 135 -17.90 16.09 -3.16
C PRO A 135 -18.37 16.91 -1.96
N SER A 136 -17.97 16.50 -0.76
CA SER A 136 -18.19 17.17 0.51
C SER A 136 -16.91 17.84 1.05
N ALA A 137 -15.76 17.44 0.50
CA ALA A 137 -14.44 18.02 0.73
C ALA A 137 -13.78 18.49 -0.58
N LYS A 138 -12.70 19.26 -0.45
CA LYS A 138 -11.85 19.66 -1.60
C LYS A 138 -10.82 18.59 -1.97
N ILE A 139 -10.58 17.62 -1.09
CA ILE A 139 -9.57 16.60 -1.25
C ILE A 139 -10.25 15.25 -1.10
N VAL A 140 -10.06 14.38 -2.10
CA VAL A 140 -10.46 12.97 -2.01
C VAL A 140 -9.22 12.12 -1.77
N MET A 141 -9.27 11.26 -0.75
CA MET A 141 -8.23 10.27 -0.49
C MET A 141 -8.54 9.00 -1.29
N VAL A 142 -7.63 8.63 -2.20
CA VAL A 142 -7.70 7.37 -2.95
C VAL A 142 -6.97 6.30 -2.15
N LEU A 143 -7.72 5.34 -1.63
CA LEU A 143 -7.21 4.27 -0.78
C LEU A 143 -6.53 3.19 -1.63
N ALA A 144 -5.36 2.71 -1.18
CA ALA A 144 -4.50 1.77 -1.91
C ALA A 144 -5.02 0.32 -1.87
N THR A 145 -6.31 0.14 -2.14
CA THR A 145 -7.01 -1.13 -2.04
C THR A 145 -6.42 -2.25 -2.90
N GLY A 146 -5.77 -1.95 -4.03
CA GLY A 146 -5.06 -2.95 -4.82
C GLY A 146 -3.87 -3.55 -4.06
N THR A 147 -3.10 -2.70 -3.37
CA THR A 147 -2.03 -3.13 -2.45
C THR A 147 -2.59 -3.84 -1.23
N TRP A 148 -3.75 -3.42 -0.71
CA TRP A 148 -4.40 -4.14 0.40
C TRP A 148 -4.73 -5.58 -0.01
N CYS A 149 -5.25 -5.79 -1.21
CA CYS A 149 -5.59 -7.11 -1.73
C CYS A 149 -4.35 -7.96 -2.03
N ALA A 150 -3.33 -7.34 -2.63
CA ALA A 150 -2.07 -8.00 -2.96
C ALA A 150 -1.32 -8.55 -1.73
N TYR A 151 -1.45 -7.87 -0.59
CA TYR A 151 -0.76 -8.21 0.64
C TYR A 151 -1.62 -8.99 1.64
N ASN A 152 -2.96 -9.01 1.50
CA ASN A 152 -3.84 -9.72 2.42
C ASN A 152 -3.54 -11.23 2.41
N ASP A 153 -2.91 -11.72 3.47
CA ASP A 153 -2.54 -13.12 3.67
C ASP A 153 -3.61 -13.93 4.42
N TRP A 154 -4.77 -13.33 4.71
CA TRP A 154 -5.88 -14.09 5.28
C TRP A 154 -6.31 -15.19 4.29
N GLY A 155 -6.40 -16.42 4.79
CA GLY A 155 -6.72 -17.57 3.97
C GLY A 155 -5.52 -18.18 3.22
N GLY A 156 -4.28 -17.78 3.56
CA GLY A 156 -3.06 -18.49 3.15
C GLY A 156 -2.30 -17.84 2.02
N SER A 157 -2.93 -17.49 0.90
CA SER A 157 -2.23 -16.95 -0.26
C SER A 157 -2.40 -15.45 -0.45
N ASN A 158 -1.35 -14.82 -0.97
CA ASN A 158 -1.33 -13.45 -1.51
C ASN A 158 -0.32 -13.36 -2.68
N HIS A 159 -0.01 -12.16 -3.18
CA HIS A 159 0.93 -11.97 -4.30
C HIS A 159 2.44 -12.08 -3.92
N TYR A 160 2.77 -12.57 -2.72
CA TYR A 160 4.16 -12.74 -2.24
C TYR A 160 4.45 -14.11 -1.64
N GLN A 161 3.45 -14.77 -1.06
CA GLN A 161 3.59 -16.07 -0.42
C GLN A 161 2.22 -16.77 -0.46
N GLY A 162 2.21 -18.09 -0.45
CA GLY A 162 0.93 -18.78 -0.50
C GLY A 162 1.00 -20.28 -0.40
N LEU A 163 -0.12 -20.88 -0.79
CA LEU A 163 -0.41 -22.31 -0.81
C LEU A 163 -0.61 -22.79 -2.25
N SER A 164 -0.26 -21.97 -3.23
CA SER A 164 -0.53 -22.21 -4.64
C SER A 164 0.60 -23.04 -5.27
N GLY A 165 0.39 -23.45 -6.52
CA GLY A 165 1.37 -24.21 -7.30
C GLY A 165 1.50 -25.69 -6.89
N PRO A 166 2.29 -26.49 -7.63
CA PRO A 166 2.33 -27.94 -7.48
C PRO A 166 2.83 -28.44 -6.11
N LYS A 167 3.62 -27.61 -5.41
CA LYS A 167 4.20 -27.93 -4.10
C LYS A 167 3.47 -27.23 -2.94
N GLY A 168 2.57 -26.28 -3.23
CA GLY A 168 1.86 -25.51 -2.21
C GLY A 168 2.73 -24.48 -1.47
N ASP A 169 3.80 -23.98 -2.11
CA ASP A 169 4.70 -22.92 -1.62
C ASP A 169 4.66 -21.64 -2.49
N ASP A 170 3.93 -21.64 -3.61
CA ASP A 170 3.90 -20.47 -4.50
C ASP A 170 2.93 -19.39 -3.98
N PHE A 171 3.24 -18.15 -4.34
CA PHE A 171 2.27 -17.06 -4.26
C PHE A 171 1.11 -17.28 -5.23
N ALA A 172 -0.03 -16.64 -4.97
CA ALA A 172 -1.19 -16.71 -5.85
C ALA A 172 -1.19 -15.56 -6.87
N PRO A 173 -1.19 -15.84 -8.19
CA PRO A 173 -1.39 -14.81 -9.20
C PRO A 173 -2.78 -14.19 -9.17
N HIS A 174 -3.78 -14.91 -8.64
CA HIS A 174 -5.15 -14.46 -8.51
C HIS A 174 -5.52 -14.40 -7.02
N VAL A 175 -6.07 -13.27 -6.57
CA VAL A 175 -6.52 -13.11 -5.19
C VAL A 175 -7.93 -12.55 -5.13
N SER A 176 -8.75 -13.09 -4.24
CA SER A 176 -10.15 -12.68 -4.08
C SER A 176 -10.31 -11.56 -3.06
N LEU A 177 -11.27 -10.66 -3.31
CA LEU A 177 -11.81 -9.70 -2.35
C LEU A 177 -12.78 -10.34 -1.34
N LEU A 178 -13.37 -11.49 -1.68
CA LEU A 178 -14.46 -12.10 -0.94
C LEU A 178 -13.94 -12.92 0.25
N ARG A 179 -13.14 -12.27 1.08
CA ARG A 179 -12.49 -12.84 2.28
C ARG A 179 -12.23 -11.75 3.33
N PRO A 180 -12.11 -12.12 4.61
CA PRO A 180 -11.71 -11.17 5.66
C PRO A 180 -10.35 -10.51 5.41
N TRP A 181 -10.14 -9.38 6.07
CA TRP A 181 -8.82 -8.77 6.18
C TRP A 181 -7.99 -9.45 7.26
N ALA A 182 -6.71 -9.71 6.96
CA ALA A 182 -5.79 -10.24 7.95
C ALA A 182 -5.61 -9.28 9.14
N LYS A 183 -5.47 -9.85 10.33
CA LYS A 183 -5.24 -9.06 11.54
C LYS A 183 -4.04 -8.13 11.40
N GLY A 184 -4.28 -6.84 11.66
CA GLY A 184 -3.32 -5.76 11.48
C GLY A 184 -3.66 -4.79 10.35
N PHE A 185 -4.47 -5.18 9.37
CA PHE A 185 -4.85 -4.33 8.23
C PHE A 185 -5.88 -3.25 8.62
N VAL A 186 -6.81 -3.59 9.51
CA VAL A 186 -7.89 -2.68 9.96
C VAL A 186 -7.46 -1.84 11.17
N ARG A 187 -6.69 -2.42 12.09
CA ARG A 187 -6.21 -1.76 13.31
C ARG A 187 -4.73 -2.00 13.56
N TRP A 188 -4.02 -0.91 13.81
CA TRP A 188 -2.60 -0.93 14.17
C TRP A 188 -2.44 -1.30 15.65
N PRO A 189 -1.62 -2.30 16.01
CA PRO A 189 -1.29 -2.56 17.40
C PRO A 189 -0.42 -1.43 17.97
N SER A 190 -0.77 -0.87 19.14
CA SER A 190 -0.13 0.34 19.67
C SER A 190 1.37 0.23 19.94
N ASP A 191 1.87 -0.97 20.22
CA ASP A 191 3.29 -1.27 20.48
C ASP A 191 4.00 -1.85 19.24
N ALA A 192 3.35 -1.91 18.07
CA ALA A 192 3.95 -2.51 16.89
C ALA A 192 5.00 -1.58 16.25
N PRO A 193 6.18 -2.12 15.89
CA PRO A 193 7.21 -1.36 15.21
C PRO A 193 6.87 -1.17 13.72
N ARG A 194 7.31 -0.03 13.15
CA ARG A 194 7.27 0.19 11.70
C ARG A 194 8.44 -0.52 11.01
N ILE A 195 8.41 -0.58 9.67
CA ILE A 195 9.43 -1.28 8.89
C ILE A 195 10.83 -0.63 9.00
N PRO A 196 10.97 0.72 8.94
CA PRO A 196 12.30 1.35 8.99
C PRO A 196 13.11 0.96 10.22
N HIS A 197 14.17 0.20 9.99
CA HIS A 197 15.08 -0.29 11.00
C HIS A 197 16.49 -0.46 10.44
N ALA A 198 17.46 0.13 11.14
CA ALA A 198 18.87 -0.03 10.84
C ALA A 198 19.48 -1.08 11.77
N SER A 199 19.80 -2.25 11.23
CA SER A 199 20.51 -3.27 12.01
C SER A 199 21.91 -2.79 12.34
N PRO A 200 22.43 -2.97 13.57
CA PRO A 200 23.79 -2.58 13.90
C PRO A 200 24.81 -3.10 12.88
N LEU A 201 25.84 -2.31 12.58
CA LEU A 201 26.92 -2.73 11.68
C LEU A 201 27.56 -4.02 12.19
N LEU A 202 27.98 -4.88 11.25
CA LEU A 202 28.66 -6.16 11.55
C LEU A 202 27.82 -7.15 12.39
N THR A 203 26.49 -7.06 12.29
CA THR A 203 25.55 -8.00 12.95
C THR A 203 24.56 -8.59 11.94
N LYS A 204 23.95 -9.73 12.29
CA LYS A 204 22.89 -10.34 11.49
C LYS A 204 21.74 -9.33 11.26
N PRO A 205 21.25 -9.17 10.01
CA PRO A 205 20.07 -8.38 9.68
C PRO A 205 18.85 -8.71 10.55
N ARG A 206 18.09 -7.70 10.97
CA ARG A 206 16.90 -7.85 11.82
C ARG A 206 15.68 -7.17 11.22
N TYR A 207 14.52 -7.81 11.44
CA TYR A 207 13.22 -7.35 10.96
C TYR A 207 12.24 -7.29 12.14
N PRO A 208 12.29 -6.23 12.97
CA PRO A 208 11.50 -6.14 14.20
C PRO A 208 9.99 -6.29 13.97
N HIS A 209 9.46 -5.76 12.87
CA HIS A 209 8.05 -5.88 12.52
C HIS A 209 7.64 -7.33 12.25
N MET A 210 8.45 -8.14 11.56
CA MET A 210 8.15 -9.56 11.32
C MET A 210 8.29 -10.38 12.61
N ASN A 211 9.30 -10.09 13.44
CA ASN A 211 9.43 -10.71 14.76
C ASN A 211 8.19 -10.43 15.63
N TYR A 212 7.73 -9.18 15.62
CA TYR A 212 6.52 -8.76 16.30
C TYR A 212 5.29 -9.49 15.75
N ALA A 213 5.14 -9.57 14.43
CA ALA A 213 4.00 -10.22 13.77
C ALA A 213 3.86 -11.68 14.23
N ARG A 214 4.96 -12.44 14.19
CA ARG A 214 4.98 -13.83 14.64
C ARG A 214 4.68 -13.96 16.13
N ALA A 215 5.33 -13.14 16.96
CA ALA A 215 5.15 -13.19 18.41
C ALA A 215 3.70 -12.87 18.83
N LYS A 216 3.06 -11.92 18.14
CA LYS A 216 1.69 -11.47 18.43
C LYS A 216 0.63 -12.21 17.61
N ARG A 217 1.06 -13.09 16.71
CA ARG A 217 0.20 -13.88 15.81
C ARG A 217 -0.75 -12.99 15.01
N ILE A 218 -0.18 -12.02 14.33
CA ILE A 218 -0.86 -11.16 13.35
C ILE A 218 -0.23 -11.36 11.96
N SER A 219 -0.84 -10.78 10.93
CA SER A 219 -0.31 -10.85 9.56
C SER A 219 1.17 -10.43 9.52
N LYS A 220 2.01 -11.14 8.77
CA LYS A 220 3.39 -10.69 8.51
C LYS A 220 3.39 -9.36 7.74
N LYS A 221 2.31 -9.09 7.00
CA LYS A 221 2.15 -7.94 6.10
C LYS A 221 1.48 -6.72 6.75
N TYR A 222 1.16 -6.76 8.04
CA TYR A 222 0.47 -5.66 8.74
C TYR A 222 1.17 -4.29 8.65
N ALA A 223 2.49 -4.29 8.50
CA ALA A 223 3.30 -3.07 8.41
C ALA A 223 3.59 -2.65 6.96
N SER A 224 3.23 -3.48 5.98
CA SER A 224 3.44 -3.25 4.55
C SER A 224 2.20 -2.76 3.83
N SER A 225 1.00 -2.96 4.39
CA SER A 225 -0.27 -2.66 3.72
C SER A 225 -1.43 -2.54 4.71
N GLY A 226 -2.59 -2.10 4.20
CA GLY A 226 -3.83 -1.95 4.92
C GLY A 226 -4.04 -0.56 5.52
N TRP A 227 -5.31 -0.19 5.67
CA TRP A 227 -5.77 1.10 6.24
C TRP A 227 -4.97 1.53 7.47
N ALA A 228 -4.74 0.60 8.40
CA ALA A 228 -4.07 0.86 9.67
C ALA A 228 -2.63 1.39 9.54
N ALA A 229 -1.89 0.96 8.51
CA ALA A 229 -0.46 1.17 8.42
C ALA A 229 -0.09 2.58 7.97
N PHE A 230 -0.83 3.14 7.00
CA PHE A 230 -0.47 4.40 6.35
C PHE A 230 -1.62 5.38 6.21
N GLU A 231 -2.72 4.97 5.57
CA GLU A 231 -3.80 5.89 5.23
C GLU A 231 -4.53 6.39 6.47
N ARG A 232 -4.76 5.52 7.46
CA ARG A 232 -5.36 5.87 8.74
C ARG A 232 -4.57 6.96 9.47
N PRO A 233 -3.28 6.78 9.82
CA PRO A 233 -2.56 7.83 10.54
C PRO A 233 -2.47 9.14 9.75
N PHE A 234 -2.43 9.12 8.42
CA PHE A 234 -2.51 10.33 7.59
C PHE A 234 -3.89 11.00 7.71
N ALA A 235 -4.98 10.24 7.59
CA ALA A 235 -6.34 10.74 7.74
C ALA A 235 -6.61 11.33 9.14
N LEU A 236 -6.13 10.67 10.19
CA LEU A 236 -6.23 11.17 11.57
C LEU A 236 -5.47 12.49 11.74
N TRP A 237 -4.30 12.61 11.11
CA TRP A 237 -3.56 13.87 11.10
C TRP A 237 -4.35 14.96 10.38
N CYS A 238 -4.91 14.69 9.20
CA CYS A 238 -5.76 15.65 8.48
C CYS A 238 -6.95 16.11 9.34
N GLU A 239 -7.66 15.20 9.98
CA GLU A 239 -8.78 15.52 10.87
C GLU A 239 -8.32 16.39 12.05
N ALA A 240 -7.21 16.05 12.71
CA ALA A 240 -6.61 16.84 13.78
C ALA A 240 -6.12 18.24 13.31
N GLN A 241 -5.93 18.43 12.01
CA GLN A 241 -5.56 19.71 11.38
C GLN A 241 -6.76 20.49 10.83
N GLY A 242 -7.99 19.95 10.95
CA GLY A 242 -9.20 20.55 10.37
C GLY A 242 -9.25 20.45 8.84
N ILE A 243 -8.52 19.50 8.25
CA ILE A 243 -8.50 19.25 6.80
C ILE A 243 -9.55 18.18 6.51
N ALA A 244 -10.65 18.57 5.88
CA ALA A 244 -11.70 17.65 5.47
C ALA A 244 -11.24 16.76 4.30
N LEU A 245 -11.60 15.48 4.35
CA LEU A 245 -11.34 14.48 3.32
C LEU A 245 -12.65 13.76 2.95
N ASP A 246 -12.86 13.54 1.66
CA ASP A 246 -13.69 12.45 1.17
C ASP A 246 -12.81 11.23 0.86
N TYR A 247 -13.42 10.05 0.69
CA TYR A 247 -12.71 8.80 0.47
C TYR A 247 -13.26 8.08 -0.75
N THR A 248 -12.34 7.51 -1.54
CA THR A 248 -12.64 6.59 -2.64
C THR A 248 -11.60 5.47 -2.68
N THR A 249 -11.87 4.39 -3.42
CA THR A 249 -10.92 3.28 -3.57
C THR A 249 -10.30 3.28 -4.96
N GLN A 250 -9.14 2.63 -5.10
CA GLN A 250 -8.63 2.30 -6.44
C GLN A 250 -9.63 1.49 -7.27
N HIS A 251 -10.46 0.65 -6.66
CA HIS A 251 -11.48 -0.15 -7.37
C HIS A 251 -12.60 0.74 -7.93
N ASP A 252 -13.00 1.79 -7.21
CA ASP A 252 -13.92 2.80 -7.74
C ASP A 252 -13.28 3.58 -8.89
N LEU A 253 -12.01 3.97 -8.73
CA LEU A 253 -11.24 4.62 -9.78
C LEU A 253 -11.07 3.72 -11.01
N HIS A 254 -10.90 2.41 -10.86
CA HIS A 254 -10.89 1.46 -11.97
C HIS A 254 -12.22 1.46 -12.72
N ARG A 255 -13.33 1.40 -11.98
CA ARG A 255 -14.68 1.29 -12.56
C ARG A 255 -15.14 2.56 -13.28
N ASN A 256 -14.74 3.74 -12.80
CA ASN A 256 -15.38 4.99 -13.20
C ASN A 256 -14.39 6.11 -13.55
N ALA A 257 -14.39 6.52 -14.82
CA ALA A 257 -13.51 7.58 -15.33
C ALA A 257 -13.73 8.98 -14.73
N VAL A 258 -14.91 9.21 -14.14
CA VAL A 258 -15.27 10.49 -13.51
C VAL A 258 -15.21 10.43 -11.99
N GLU A 259 -14.61 9.39 -11.40
CA GLU A 259 -14.56 9.22 -9.95
C GLU A 259 -13.91 10.40 -9.21
N LEU A 260 -12.94 11.06 -9.84
CA LEU A 260 -12.24 12.21 -9.28
C LEU A 260 -12.85 13.57 -9.70
N ASP A 261 -13.91 13.56 -10.50
CA ASP A 261 -14.53 14.80 -10.98
C ASP A 261 -15.15 15.59 -9.81
N GLY A 262 -14.98 16.92 -9.85
CA GLY A 262 -15.41 17.84 -8.80
C GLY A 262 -14.41 17.99 -7.65
N TYR A 263 -13.41 17.13 -7.54
CA TYR A 263 -12.28 17.34 -6.64
C TYR A 263 -11.15 18.06 -7.35
N PRO A 264 -10.66 19.21 -6.84
CA PRO A 264 -9.45 19.83 -7.37
C PRO A 264 -8.19 19.01 -7.03
N ARG A 265 -8.23 18.21 -5.95
CA ARG A 265 -7.06 17.51 -5.43
C ARG A 265 -7.40 16.09 -5.00
N ALA A 266 -6.52 15.16 -5.37
CA ALA A 266 -6.52 13.79 -4.88
C ALA A 266 -5.32 13.57 -3.96
N LEU A 267 -5.49 12.70 -2.97
CA LEU A 267 -4.48 12.33 -1.98
C LEU A 267 -4.26 10.82 -2.02
N ILE A 268 -3.00 10.40 -2.11
CA ILE A 268 -2.56 9.02 -1.89
C ILE A 268 -1.52 9.04 -0.77
N ALA A 269 -1.56 8.08 0.15
CA ALA A 269 -0.61 8.00 1.25
C ALA A 269 -0.11 6.56 1.46
N GLY A 270 1.17 6.41 1.79
CA GLY A 270 1.75 5.12 2.13
C GLY A 270 2.14 4.29 0.93
N HIS A 271 1.46 3.16 0.74
CA HIS A 271 1.93 2.13 -0.16
C HIS A 271 0.88 1.77 -1.22
N ASP A 272 0.97 2.41 -2.39
CA ASP A 272 0.08 2.25 -3.55
C ASP A 272 0.77 1.55 -4.73
N GLU A 273 1.33 0.37 -4.48
CA GLU A 273 2.16 -0.37 -5.43
C GLU A 273 1.40 -1.04 -6.59
N TYR A 274 0.15 -1.45 -6.37
CA TYR A 274 -0.63 -2.24 -7.34
C TYR A 274 -1.69 -1.37 -8.01
N TRP A 275 -1.56 -1.19 -9.33
CA TRP A 275 -2.47 -0.38 -10.14
C TRP A 275 -2.91 -1.13 -11.39
N THR A 276 -4.15 -0.91 -11.82
CA THR A 276 -4.61 -1.35 -13.15
C THR A 276 -4.35 -0.28 -14.19
N TRP A 277 -4.37 -0.67 -15.46
CA TRP A 277 -4.28 0.26 -16.58
C TRP A 277 -5.42 1.29 -16.55
N GLU A 278 -6.64 0.85 -16.26
CA GLU A 278 -7.84 1.69 -16.19
C GLU A 278 -7.71 2.75 -15.09
N MET A 279 -7.20 2.38 -13.91
CA MET A 279 -6.96 3.35 -12.83
C MET A 279 -5.99 4.46 -13.29
N ARG A 280 -4.93 4.10 -14.04
CA ARG A 280 -3.99 5.07 -14.59
C ARG A 280 -4.61 5.90 -15.71
N ASP A 281 -5.43 5.32 -16.59
CA ASP A 281 -6.15 6.07 -17.64
C ASP A 281 -7.05 7.16 -17.03
N HIS A 282 -7.78 6.81 -15.98
CA HIS A 282 -8.67 7.75 -15.32
C HIS A 282 -7.92 8.82 -14.53
N LEU A 283 -6.84 8.44 -13.84
CA LEU A 283 -5.97 9.41 -13.16
C LEU A 283 -5.29 10.37 -14.15
N ASP A 284 -4.65 9.84 -15.20
CA ASP A 284 -3.98 10.64 -16.23
C ASP A 284 -4.99 11.60 -16.90
N GLY A 285 -6.17 11.10 -17.24
CA GLY A 285 -7.22 11.93 -17.84
C GLY A 285 -7.70 13.05 -16.92
N TRP A 286 -7.78 12.81 -15.61
CA TRP A 286 -8.13 13.83 -14.61
C TRP A 286 -7.00 14.86 -14.43
N LEU A 287 -5.74 14.41 -14.37
CA LEU A 287 -4.56 15.29 -14.34
C LEU A 287 -4.50 16.18 -15.59
N ASP A 288 -4.75 15.62 -16.77
CA ASP A 288 -4.72 16.36 -18.04
C ASP A 288 -5.77 17.49 -18.09
N ARG A 289 -6.87 17.35 -17.32
CA ARG A 289 -7.91 18.36 -17.16
C ARG A 289 -7.64 19.41 -16.07
N GLY A 290 -6.56 19.27 -15.30
CA GLY A 290 -6.17 20.23 -14.26
C GLY A 290 -6.26 19.70 -12.84
N GLY A 291 -6.40 18.38 -12.65
CA GLY A 291 -6.32 17.78 -11.32
C GLY A 291 -4.93 17.87 -10.71
N GLU A 292 -4.86 17.92 -9.38
CA GLU A 292 -3.62 17.93 -8.61
C GLU A 292 -3.49 16.69 -7.72
N LEU A 293 -2.53 15.81 -7.98
CA LEU A 293 -2.29 14.63 -7.16
C LEU A 293 -1.21 14.91 -6.10
N ALA A 294 -1.61 14.96 -4.84
CA ALA A 294 -0.71 14.94 -3.69
C ALA A 294 -0.42 13.48 -3.29
N ARG A 295 0.74 12.95 -3.70
CA ARG A 295 1.12 11.56 -3.41
C ARG A 295 2.21 11.50 -2.35
N PHE A 296 1.85 11.00 -1.18
CA PHE A 296 2.74 10.72 -0.06
C PHE A 296 2.96 9.22 0.08
N GLY A 297 3.27 8.56 -1.03
CA GLY A 297 3.54 7.13 -1.08
C GLY A 297 4.79 6.78 -1.88
N GLY A 298 5.21 5.52 -1.80
CA GLY A 298 6.36 4.97 -2.51
C GLY A 298 6.04 3.62 -3.15
N ASN A 299 7.01 3.07 -3.87
CA ASN A 299 6.93 1.79 -4.57
C ASN A 299 5.85 1.72 -5.65
N PHE A 300 5.74 2.71 -6.54
CA PHE A 300 4.82 2.59 -7.68
C PHE A 300 5.39 1.61 -8.72
N PHE A 301 4.98 0.34 -8.68
CA PHE A 301 5.70 -0.76 -9.33
C PHE A 301 4.84 -1.62 -10.27
N TRP A 302 3.73 -2.20 -9.78
CA TRP A 302 3.06 -3.31 -10.46
C TRP A 302 1.86 -2.89 -11.29
N GLN A 303 1.81 -3.39 -12.53
CA GLN A 303 0.57 -3.49 -13.28
C GLN A 303 -0.24 -4.71 -12.83
N THR A 304 -1.53 -4.50 -12.59
CA THR A 304 -2.52 -5.52 -12.25
C THR A 304 -3.71 -5.48 -13.21
N ARG A 305 -4.55 -6.52 -13.13
CA ARG A 305 -5.89 -6.53 -13.73
C ARG A 305 -6.92 -6.88 -12.68
N LEU A 306 -8.13 -6.34 -12.83
CA LEU A 306 -9.30 -6.71 -12.03
C LEU A 306 -10.31 -7.44 -12.93
N SER A 307 -11.06 -8.38 -12.36
CA SER A 307 -12.25 -8.95 -13.01
C SER A 307 -13.35 -7.89 -13.16
N ASP A 308 -14.30 -8.10 -14.07
CA ASP A 308 -15.39 -7.15 -14.35
C ASP A 308 -16.25 -6.83 -13.12
N ASP A 309 -16.47 -7.83 -12.25
CA ASP A 309 -17.19 -7.68 -10.98
C ASP A 309 -16.33 -7.07 -9.85
N LEU A 310 -15.05 -6.80 -10.16
CA LEU A 310 -13.99 -6.32 -9.28
C LEU A 310 -13.60 -7.27 -8.15
N THR A 311 -14.07 -8.52 -8.12
CA THR A 311 -13.85 -9.42 -6.97
C THR A 311 -12.53 -10.19 -7.01
N THR A 312 -11.83 -10.19 -8.15
CA THR A 312 -10.56 -10.89 -8.33
C THR A 312 -9.49 -9.94 -8.88
N GLN A 313 -8.36 -9.85 -8.17
CA GLN A 313 -7.16 -9.16 -8.64
C GLN A 313 -6.14 -10.16 -9.20
N THR A 314 -5.56 -9.85 -10.36
CA THR A 314 -4.58 -10.67 -11.05
C THR A 314 -3.23 -9.95 -11.17
N CYS A 315 -2.15 -10.62 -10.75
CA CYS A 315 -0.78 -10.18 -10.95
C CYS A 315 0.20 -11.37 -10.99
N PHE A 316 0.84 -11.60 -12.13
CA PHE A 316 1.85 -12.66 -12.31
C PHE A 316 3.27 -12.19 -11.93
N LYS A 317 3.50 -10.89 -11.75
CA LYS A 317 4.75 -10.31 -11.27
C LYS A 317 5.95 -10.77 -12.10
N SER A 318 7.01 -11.25 -11.44
CA SER A 318 8.22 -11.81 -12.03
C SER A 318 7.97 -12.94 -13.03
N ARG A 319 6.83 -13.65 -12.93
CA ARG A 319 6.46 -14.77 -13.80
C ARG A 319 5.66 -14.33 -15.02
N ALA A 320 5.32 -13.04 -15.15
CA ALA A 320 4.36 -12.59 -16.15
C ALA A 320 4.76 -12.96 -17.58
N HIS A 321 6.02 -12.78 -17.98
CA HIS A 321 6.49 -13.16 -19.33
C HIS A 321 6.32 -14.65 -19.66
N ALA A 322 6.37 -15.51 -18.64
CA ALA A 322 6.28 -16.96 -18.83
C ALA A 322 4.84 -17.49 -18.68
N GLU A 323 4.02 -16.84 -17.85
CA GLU A 323 2.79 -17.44 -17.34
C GLU A 323 1.53 -16.57 -17.48
N ASP A 324 1.67 -15.26 -17.71
CA ASP A 324 0.51 -14.40 -17.87
C ASP A 324 -0.20 -14.72 -19.20
N PRO A 325 -1.47 -15.18 -19.18
CA PRO A 325 -2.15 -15.63 -20.39
C PRO A 325 -2.60 -14.47 -21.30
N THR A 326 -2.36 -13.21 -20.93
CA THR A 326 -2.74 -12.07 -21.76
C THR A 326 -2.00 -12.08 -23.11
N PRO A 327 -2.72 -11.98 -24.24
CA PRO A 327 -2.08 -11.85 -25.54
C PRO A 327 -1.67 -10.41 -25.86
N ASP A 328 -2.12 -9.40 -25.10
CA ASP A 328 -1.70 -8.00 -25.25
C ASP A 328 -0.51 -7.73 -24.32
N PRO A 329 0.71 -7.49 -24.85
CA PRO A 329 1.89 -7.20 -24.05
C PRO A 329 1.74 -5.94 -23.17
N ARG A 330 0.89 -5.00 -23.58
CA ARG A 330 0.64 -3.78 -22.80
C ARG A 330 -0.13 -4.06 -21.51
N ARG A 331 -0.85 -5.19 -21.48
CA ARG A 331 -1.65 -5.65 -20.35
C ARG A 331 -0.92 -6.66 -19.48
N LEU A 332 0.37 -6.92 -19.75
CA LEU A 332 1.20 -7.81 -18.96
C LEU A 332 1.24 -7.35 -17.50
N THR A 333 0.95 -8.24 -16.56
CA THR A 333 0.97 -7.94 -15.12
C THR A 333 2.37 -8.01 -14.53
N SER A 334 3.29 -7.30 -15.20
CA SER A 334 4.69 -7.08 -14.85
C SER A 334 4.86 -5.65 -14.28
N TYR A 335 6.09 -5.17 -14.22
CA TYR A 335 6.40 -3.79 -13.87
C TYR A 335 5.77 -2.79 -14.85
N TRP A 336 5.41 -1.61 -14.36
CA TRP A 336 5.05 -0.49 -15.24
C TRP A 336 6.19 -0.08 -16.16
N ASP A 337 7.43 -0.19 -15.68
CA ASP A 337 8.65 0.13 -16.43
C ASP A 337 9.14 -1.03 -17.31
N ASP A 338 8.39 -2.13 -17.40
CA ASP A 338 8.62 -3.18 -18.38
C ASP A 338 8.43 -2.60 -19.80
N PRO A 339 9.42 -2.74 -20.71
CA PRO A 339 9.31 -2.21 -22.07
C PRO A 339 8.11 -2.74 -22.86
N GLN A 340 7.60 -3.94 -22.56
CA GLN A 340 6.41 -4.50 -23.22
C GLN A 340 5.11 -3.83 -22.78
N VAL A 341 5.06 -3.35 -21.53
CA VAL A 341 3.93 -2.58 -21.00
C VAL A 341 3.83 -1.22 -21.71
N ALA A 342 4.97 -0.67 -22.14
CA ALA A 342 5.09 0.57 -22.89
C ALA A 342 4.44 1.80 -22.21
N ARG A 343 4.36 1.77 -20.88
CA ARG A 343 3.77 2.83 -20.05
C ARG A 343 4.54 2.96 -18.72
N PRO A 344 5.80 3.43 -18.74
CA PRO A 344 6.61 3.58 -17.54
C PRO A 344 5.89 4.41 -16.47
N ALA A 345 6.21 4.14 -15.21
CA ALA A 345 5.56 4.79 -14.07
C ALA A 345 5.77 6.31 -14.07
N THR A 346 6.94 6.75 -14.53
CA THR A 346 7.33 8.17 -14.60
C THR A 346 6.38 9.02 -15.45
N ARG A 347 5.74 8.46 -16.47
CA ARG A 347 4.74 9.20 -17.28
C ARG A 347 3.51 9.65 -16.48
N THR A 348 3.09 8.87 -15.48
CA THR A 348 1.95 9.23 -14.63
C THR A 348 2.43 9.92 -13.36
N MET A 349 3.35 9.30 -12.63
CA MET A 349 3.72 9.71 -11.27
C MET A 349 4.96 10.62 -11.20
N GLY A 350 5.62 10.88 -12.32
CA GLY A 350 6.91 11.56 -12.40
C GLY A 350 8.09 10.71 -11.93
N LEU A 351 7.86 9.74 -11.04
CA LEU A 351 8.84 8.89 -10.40
C LEU A 351 8.43 7.41 -10.52
N THR A 352 9.36 6.50 -10.25
CA THR A 352 9.16 5.05 -10.28
C THR A 352 9.86 4.37 -9.11
N GLY A 353 9.30 3.27 -8.60
CA GLY A 353 10.01 2.46 -7.63
C GLY A 353 11.22 1.75 -8.24
N ALA A 354 11.26 1.54 -9.56
CA ALA A 354 12.34 0.78 -10.23
C ALA A 354 13.73 1.44 -10.11
N MET A 355 13.80 2.67 -9.60
CA MET A 355 15.03 3.43 -9.39
C MET A 355 15.55 3.32 -7.95
N GLY A 356 15.65 2.11 -7.41
CA GLY A 356 16.31 1.82 -6.13
C GLY A 356 15.39 1.61 -4.93
N VAL A 357 14.08 1.49 -5.10
CA VAL A 357 13.00 1.14 -4.16
C VAL A 357 13.28 1.18 -2.63
N TYR A 358 14.25 0.46 -2.05
CA TYR A 358 14.36 0.32 -0.60
C TYR A 358 15.27 1.35 0.08
N ALA A 359 14.79 1.83 1.23
CA ALA A 359 15.57 2.65 2.15
C ALA A 359 15.23 2.33 3.61
N GLY A 360 16.22 2.40 4.51
CA GLY A 360 15.96 2.20 5.93
C GLY A 360 15.45 0.80 6.29
N TRP A 361 15.49 -0.18 5.39
CA TRP A 361 14.95 -1.52 5.63
C TRP A 361 16.08 -2.53 5.78
N SER A 362 16.40 -2.85 7.04
CA SER A 362 17.39 -3.85 7.42
C SER A 362 18.82 -3.52 6.97
N ARG A 363 19.22 -3.89 5.75
CA ARG A 363 20.54 -3.60 5.13
C ARG A 363 20.42 -2.74 3.87
N CYS A 364 19.22 -2.54 3.34
CA CYS A 364 18.99 -1.68 2.18
C CYS A 364 19.02 -0.21 2.59
N ALA A 365 20.10 0.49 2.24
CA ALA A 365 20.37 1.89 2.61
C ALA A 365 20.05 2.20 4.09
N ALA A 366 20.30 1.23 4.98
CA ALA A 366 19.71 1.23 6.31
C ALA A 366 20.33 2.29 7.25
N HIS A 367 21.58 2.64 7.00
CA HIS A 367 22.30 3.72 7.68
C HIS A 367 22.37 5.00 6.83
N GLY A 368 21.46 5.13 5.86
CA GLY A 368 21.33 6.32 5.03
C GLY A 368 20.82 7.53 5.82
N THR A 369 20.42 8.57 5.09
CA THR A 369 19.99 9.86 5.67
C THR A 369 18.76 9.76 6.56
N GLY A 370 17.89 8.77 6.35
CA GLY A 370 16.59 8.63 7.01
C GLY A 370 15.57 9.73 6.65
N GLY A 371 15.95 10.66 5.79
CA GLY A 371 15.12 11.76 5.31
C GLY A 371 15.54 12.23 3.93
N PHE A 372 14.83 13.21 3.38
CA PHE A 372 15.17 13.78 2.08
C PHE A 372 16.22 14.89 2.24
N LEU A 373 17.38 14.72 1.61
CA LEU A 373 18.35 15.82 1.46
C LEU A 373 17.74 16.89 0.54
N ILE A 374 17.68 18.13 0.99
CA ILE A 374 17.01 19.22 0.30
C ILE A 374 17.96 19.91 -0.68
N TRP A 375 17.54 19.99 -1.94
CA TRP A 375 18.32 20.63 -3.02
C TRP A 375 17.70 21.95 -3.49
N ARG A 376 16.39 22.14 -3.28
CA ARG A 376 15.66 23.36 -3.68
C ARG A 376 14.83 23.92 -2.52
N PRO A 377 15.46 24.58 -1.52
CA PRO A 377 14.77 25.09 -0.33
C PRO A 377 13.77 26.22 -0.64
N ASP A 378 13.94 26.94 -1.75
CA ASP A 378 13.03 28.00 -2.20
C ASP A 378 11.77 27.47 -2.90
N HIS A 379 11.68 26.16 -3.13
CA HIS A 379 10.49 25.54 -3.72
C HIS A 379 9.26 25.80 -2.84
N TRP A 380 8.09 26.03 -3.45
CA TRP A 380 6.89 26.45 -2.72
C TRP A 380 6.48 25.46 -1.62
N ALA A 381 6.70 24.16 -1.84
CA ALA A 381 6.40 23.11 -0.87
C ALA A 381 7.25 23.22 0.41
N MET A 382 8.43 23.86 0.34
CA MET A 382 9.36 24.01 1.46
C MET A 382 9.13 25.29 2.28
N ARG A 383 8.18 26.14 1.87
CA ARG A 383 7.91 27.42 2.53
C ARG A 383 7.60 27.24 4.01
N GLY A 384 8.27 28.02 4.86
CA GLY A 384 8.04 28.01 6.31
C GLY A 384 8.61 26.81 7.06
N THR A 385 9.36 25.92 6.39
CA THR A 385 10.06 24.81 7.04
C THR A 385 11.31 25.27 7.80
N GLY A 386 11.97 26.33 7.31
CA GLY A 386 13.26 26.81 7.81
C GLY A 386 14.46 25.99 7.32
N LEU A 387 14.25 24.99 6.46
CA LEU A 387 15.31 24.15 5.91
C LEU A 387 16.00 24.85 4.72
N GLY A 388 17.32 24.72 4.67
CA GLY A 388 18.17 25.23 3.59
C GLY A 388 18.68 24.13 2.64
N TYR A 389 19.49 24.55 1.68
CA TYR A 389 20.20 23.64 0.78
C TYR A 389 21.16 22.75 1.57
N GLY A 390 21.03 21.43 1.42
CA GLY A 390 21.83 20.43 2.13
C GLY A 390 21.27 20.00 3.50
N ASP A 391 20.18 20.62 3.99
CA ASP A 391 19.49 20.11 5.17
C ASP A 391 18.69 18.85 4.86
N VAL A 392 18.35 18.06 5.89
CA VAL A 392 17.63 16.79 5.74
C VAL A 392 16.25 16.89 6.37
N LEU A 393 15.20 16.77 5.55
CA LEU A 393 13.81 16.74 5.99
C LEU A 393 13.46 15.36 6.57
N GLY A 394 12.98 15.34 7.83
CA GLY A 394 12.37 14.16 8.45
C GLY A 394 13.32 13.02 8.83
N ALA A 395 14.62 13.28 8.94
CA ALA A 395 15.62 12.28 9.35
C ALA A 395 15.33 11.64 10.71
N ALA A 396 14.91 12.46 11.68
CA ALA A 396 14.62 12.00 13.04
C ALA A 396 13.42 11.05 13.08
N SER A 397 12.38 11.34 12.30
CA SER A 397 11.18 10.50 12.17
C SER A 397 11.30 9.40 11.10
N LYS A 398 12.43 9.32 10.41
CA LYS A 398 12.73 8.32 9.37
C LYS A 398 11.72 8.29 8.22
N ILE A 399 11.35 9.47 7.71
CA ILE A 399 10.33 9.57 6.65
C ILE A 399 10.78 9.01 5.30
N PHE A 400 12.10 8.87 5.09
CA PHE A 400 12.67 8.25 3.90
C PHE A 400 12.96 6.80 4.24
N GLY A 401 11.98 5.91 4.02
CA GLY A 401 12.12 4.56 4.51
C GLY A 401 11.07 3.57 4.04
N TYR A 402 11.36 2.31 4.32
CA TYR A 402 10.73 1.12 3.76
C TYR A 402 10.93 1.09 2.25
N GLU A 403 10.09 1.81 1.52
CA GLU A 403 10.14 1.93 0.07
C GLU A 403 9.93 3.38 -0.38
N VAL A 404 10.58 3.75 -1.48
CA VAL A 404 10.64 5.08 -2.07
C VAL A 404 10.58 4.99 -3.59
N ASP A 405 10.16 6.09 -4.24
CA ASP A 405 10.22 6.22 -5.70
C ASP A 405 11.31 7.21 -6.12
N GLY A 406 12.05 6.86 -7.16
CA GLY A 406 13.13 7.64 -7.69
C GLY A 406 12.96 7.97 -9.17
N ILE A 407 14.01 8.52 -9.74
CA ILE A 407 14.11 8.79 -11.18
C ILE A 407 15.56 8.72 -11.61
N ASP A 408 15.80 8.51 -12.90
CA ASP A 408 17.14 8.72 -13.44
C ASP A 408 17.44 10.21 -13.51
N PHE A 409 18.65 10.60 -13.12
CA PHE A 409 18.99 12.00 -12.90
C PHE A 409 20.48 12.29 -13.14
N THR A 410 20.79 13.55 -13.42
CA THR A 410 22.16 14.05 -13.51
C THR A 410 22.32 15.28 -12.62
N PHE A 411 23.57 15.60 -12.24
CA PHE A 411 23.87 16.86 -11.57
C PHE A 411 24.24 17.93 -12.59
N ARG A 412 23.56 19.07 -12.51
CA ARG A 412 23.89 20.28 -13.25
C ARG A 412 24.08 21.43 -12.28
N GLN A 413 25.29 21.99 -12.24
CA GLN A 413 25.64 23.14 -11.39
C GLN A 413 25.25 22.96 -9.90
N GLY A 414 25.39 21.73 -9.38
CA GLY A 414 25.06 21.42 -7.99
C GLY A 414 23.59 21.08 -7.72
N LEU A 415 22.73 21.03 -8.73
CA LEU A 415 21.33 20.61 -8.58
C LEU A 415 21.07 19.27 -9.29
N PRO A 416 20.27 18.37 -8.71
CA PRO A 416 19.79 17.20 -9.41
C PRO A 416 18.71 17.63 -10.41
N GLU A 417 18.83 17.16 -11.64
CA GLU A 417 17.87 17.34 -12.73
C GLU A 417 17.51 15.96 -13.31
N PRO A 418 16.23 15.71 -13.67
CA PRO A 418 15.85 14.47 -14.33
C PRO A 418 16.69 14.26 -15.59
N SER A 419 17.11 13.03 -15.85
CA SER A 419 17.84 12.71 -17.07
C SER A 419 16.92 12.86 -18.29
N GLU A 420 17.53 13.04 -19.47
CA GLU A 420 16.78 13.09 -20.73
C GLU A 420 16.10 11.74 -21.05
N GLU A 421 16.52 10.65 -20.40
CA GLU A 421 16.00 9.29 -20.58
C GLU A 421 14.80 8.96 -19.66
N ALA A 422 14.45 9.84 -18.70
CA ALA A 422 13.48 9.55 -17.65
C ALA A 422 11.99 9.41 -18.10
N ALA A 423 11.73 9.42 -19.41
CA ALA A 423 10.43 9.16 -20.04
C ALA A 423 9.26 9.97 -19.43
N LEU A 424 9.42 11.29 -19.35
CA LEU A 424 8.40 12.21 -18.82
C LEU A 424 7.58 12.87 -19.93
N ASP A 425 6.28 13.07 -19.71
CA ASP A 425 5.39 13.82 -20.63
C ASP A 425 5.32 15.32 -20.31
N GLY A 426 6.15 15.81 -19.38
CA GLY A 426 6.18 17.21 -18.94
C GLY A 426 7.35 17.50 -17.99
N PRO A 427 7.52 18.75 -17.52
CA PRO A 427 8.66 19.12 -16.69
C PRO A 427 8.54 18.55 -15.28
N LEU A 428 9.69 18.10 -14.74
CA LEU A 428 9.82 17.62 -13.37
C LEU A 428 10.93 18.39 -12.62
N THR A 429 10.61 18.84 -11.40
CA THR A 429 11.53 19.53 -10.50
C THR A 429 11.80 18.67 -9.27
N ILE A 430 13.04 18.21 -9.12
CA ILE A 430 13.49 17.46 -7.94
C ILE A 430 13.69 18.44 -6.77
N VAL A 431 12.95 18.29 -5.68
CA VAL A 431 13.03 19.16 -4.49
C VAL A 431 13.99 18.60 -3.45
N GLY A 432 13.86 17.30 -3.17
CA GLY A 432 14.73 16.55 -2.26
C GLY A 432 15.08 15.18 -2.84
N LEU A 433 16.28 14.68 -2.56
CA LEU A 433 16.78 13.42 -3.13
C LEU A 433 17.76 12.77 -2.17
N SER A 434 17.54 11.49 -1.86
CA SER A 434 18.46 10.68 -1.05
C SER A 434 18.73 9.33 -1.72
N PRO A 435 19.90 8.70 -1.52
CA PRO A 435 20.20 7.39 -2.11
C PRO A 435 19.29 6.27 -1.58
N ALA A 436 18.90 5.37 -2.48
CA ALA A 436 18.14 4.16 -2.19
C ALA A 436 18.75 2.96 -2.96
N THR A 437 18.39 1.73 -2.60
CA THR A 437 18.90 0.54 -3.26
C THR A 437 17.89 -0.60 -3.35
N THR A 438 17.98 -1.41 -4.41
CA THR A 438 17.15 -2.61 -4.62
C THR A 438 17.82 -3.88 -4.08
N LEU A 439 18.95 -3.77 -3.36
CA LEU A 439 19.63 -4.92 -2.75
C LEU A 439 20.18 -4.62 -1.36
N SER A 440 20.36 -5.67 -0.56
CA SER A 440 21.15 -5.56 0.67
C SER A 440 22.63 -5.72 0.35
N HIS A 441 23.44 -4.73 0.70
CA HIS A 441 24.90 -4.85 0.54
C HIS A 441 25.46 -5.90 1.51
N HIS A 442 26.09 -6.94 0.95
CA HIS A 442 26.82 -7.96 1.70
C HIS A 442 28.28 -7.53 1.89
N THR A 443 28.67 -7.33 3.15
CA THR A 443 30.01 -6.83 3.55
C THR A 443 30.84 -7.89 4.26
N GLY A 444 30.30 -9.10 4.48
CA GLY A 444 31.03 -10.20 5.09
C GLY A 444 30.12 -11.29 5.68
N PRO A 445 30.69 -12.29 6.36
CA PRO A 445 29.97 -13.45 6.88
C PRO A 445 28.81 -13.14 7.84
N HIS A 446 28.74 -11.93 8.39
CA HIS A 446 27.65 -11.47 9.27
C HIS A 446 26.35 -11.15 8.52
N ASP A 447 26.38 -11.00 7.19
CA ASP A 447 25.20 -10.75 6.35
C ASP A 447 24.58 -12.06 5.80
N ARG A 448 24.88 -13.22 6.42
CA ARG A 448 24.17 -14.48 6.16
C ARG A 448 22.73 -14.30 6.66
N ASP A 449 21.75 -14.51 5.77
CA ASP A 449 20.28 -14.30 5.94
C ASP A 449 19.74 -13.00 5.29
N SER A 450 20.05 -12.81 4.01
CA SER A 450 19.48 -11.76 3.17
C SER A 450 18.03 -12.08 2.78
N PHE A 451 17.06 -11.68 3.61
CA PHE A 451 15.66 -11.63 3.18
C PHE A 451 15.50 -10.79 1.91
N ILE A 452 16.17 -9.62 1.86
CA ILE A 452 16.36 -8.85 0.62
C ILE A 452 17.79 -9.12 0.14
N GLY A 453 17.93 -10.03 -0.83
CA GLY A 453 19.19 -10.42 -1.44
C GLY A 453 19.51 -9.59 -2.70
N THR A 454 19.92 -10.28 -3.77
CA THR A 454 20.10 -9.69 -5.11
C THR A 454 18.89 -9.89 -6.01
N ALA A 455 17.94 -10.76 -5.64
CA ALA A 455 16.82 -11.20 -6.47
C ALA A 455 16.03 -10.03 -7.08
N ASP A 456 15.62 -9.06 -6.27
CA ASP A 456 14.85 -7.90 -6.75
C ASP A 456 15.65 -7.07 -7.77
N ALA A 457 16.96 -6.88 -7.55
CA ALA A 457 17.82 -6.17 -8.49
C ALA A 457 18.05 -6.95 -9.79
N GLU A 458 18.15 -8.29 -9.71
CA GLU A 458 18.24 -9.17 -10.88
C GLU A 458 16.92 -9.19 -11.66
N GLU A 459 15.79 -9.15 -10.97
CA GLU A 459 14.46 -9.11 -11.57
C GLU A 459 14.21 -7.79 -12.32
N VAL A 460 14.54 -6.65 -11.69
CA VAL A 460 14.52 -5.34 -12.37
C VAL A 460 15.49 -5.35 -13.57
N ALA A 461 16.69 -5.92 -13.41
CA ALA A 461 17.64 -6.01 -14.50
C ALA A 461 17.10 -6.83 -15.69
N LEU A 462 16.44 -7.94 -15.42
CA LEU A 462 15.83 -8.78 -16.44
C LEU A 462 14.65 -8.09 -17.12
N ASN A 463 13.68 -7.59 -16.36
CA ASN A 463 12.41 -7.14 -16.91
C ASN A 463 12.46 -5.70 -17.44
N VAL A 464 13.33 -4.84 -16.89
CA VAL A 464 13.47 -3.43 -17.33
C VAL A 464 14.61 -3.28 -18.34
N TYR A 465 15.73 -3.97 -18.14
CA TYR A 465 16.91 -3.86 -19.02
C TYR A 465 17.13 -5.08 -19.93
N GLY A 466 16.27 -6.09 -19.86
CA GLY A 466 16.22 -7.23 -20.80
C GLY A 466 17.19 -8.37 -20.50
N ALA A 467 18.09 -8.24 -19.52
CA ALA A 467 19.08 -9.28 -19.20
C ALA A 467 19.67 -9.12 -17.81
N VAL A 468 20.10 -10.23 -17.20
CA VAL A 468 20.87 -10.22 -15.94
C VAL A 468 22.36 -10.24 -16.26
N THR A 469 23.00 -9.07 -16.25
CA THR A 469 24.45 -8.90 -16.44
C THR A 469 25.01 -8.01 -15.33
N PRO A 470 26.34 -8.00 -15.10
CA PRO A 470 26.93 -7.10 -14.10
C PRO A 470 26.59 -5.61 -14.33
N GLU A 471 26.41 -5.21 -15.60
CA GLU A 471 26.04 -3.84 -15.97
C GLU A 471 24.59 -3.54 -15.59
N THR A 472 23.64 -4.39 -16.01
CA THR A 472 22.21 -4.17 -15.78
C THR A 472 21.84 -4.31 -14.31
N VAL A 473 22.44 -5.27 -13.58
CA VAL A 473 22.32 -5.37 -12.12
C VAL A 473 22.93 -4.15 -11.44
N GLY A 474 24.05 -3.63 -11.95
CA GLY A 474 24.64 -2.39 -11.47
C GLY A 474 23.68 -1.21 -11.59
N ARG A 475 22.96 -1.10 -12.71
CA ARG A 475 21.94 -0.07 -12.93
C ARG A 475 20.72 -0.27 -12.01
N ALA A 476 20.22 -1.49 -11.90
CA ALA A 476 19.02 -1.82 -11.12
C ALA A 476 19.23 -1.69 -9.59
N SER A 477 20.47 -1.88 -9.11
CA SER A 477 20.77 -1.93 -7.68
C SER A 477 21.02 -0.55 -7.04
N ARG A 478 21.47 0.45 -7.80
CA ARG A 478 21.83 1.77 -7.30
C ARG A 478 20.81 2.79 -7.76
N GLY A 479 20.16 3.43 -6.80
CA GLY A 479 19.13 4.41 -7.14
C GLY A 479 18.95 5.47 -6.07
N ASN A 480 17.74 5.98 -5.99
CA ASN A 480 17.39 7.13 -5.17
C ASN A 480 15.90 7.09 -4.81
N GLY A 481 15.52 7.88 -3.81
CA GLY A 481 14.15 8.34 -3.65
C GLY A 481 14.12 9.86 -3.78
N CYS A 482 13.10 10.37 -4.48
CA CYS A 482 12.98 11.79 -4.83
C CYS A 482 11.67 12.40 -4.33
N MET A 483 11.73 13.50 -3.60
CA MET A 483 10.56 14.38 -3.48
C MET A 483 10.55 15.32 -4.68
N ALA A 484 9.52 15.29 -5.51
CA ALA A 484 9.46 16.03 -6.77
C ALA A 484 8.08 16.62 -7.10
N GLU A 485 8.10 17.74 -7.82
CA GLU A 485 6.94 18.29 -8.51
C GLU A 485 7.01 17.92 -10.00
N TYR A 486 5.94 17.32 -10.53
CA TYR A 486 5.80 16.94 -11.93
C TYR A 486 4.58 17.63 -12.54
N ARG A 487 4.74 18.33 -13.67
CA ARG A 487 3.62 18.94 -14.40
C ARG A 487 3.21 18.06 -15.56
N ARG A 488 1.92 17.74 -15.64
CA ARG A 488 1.33 16.88 -16.67
C ARG A 488 0.03 17.50 -17.16
N GLY A 489 -0.08 17.68 -18.48
CA GLY A 489 -1.24 18.32 -19.10
C GLY A 489 -1.50 19.70 -18.48
N LYS A 490 -2.70 19.92 -17.93
CA LYS A 490 -3.04 21.15 -17.19
C LYS A 490 -2.87 21.01 -15.66
N GLY A 491 -2.59 19.80 -15.18
CA GLY A 491 -2.50 19.46 -13.78
C GLY A 491 -1.07 19.21 -13.32
N ALA A 492 -0.96 18.57 -12.16
CA ALA A 492 0.32 18.32 -11.54
C ALA A 492 0.29 17.14 -10.56
N VAL A 493 1.44 16.54 -10.33
CA VAL A 493 1.70 15.57 -9.27
C VAL A 493 2.78 16.14 -8.36
N PHE A 494 2.51 16.24 -7.07
CA PHE A 494 3.56 16.39 -6.08
C PHE A 494 3.78 15.02 -5.45
N ASN A 495 4.91 14.40 -5.79
CA ASN A 495 5.26 13.07 -5.32
C ASN A 495 6.32 13.19 -4.23
N ALA A 496 5.93 12.91 -2.99
CA ALA A 496 6.84 12.85 -1.85
C ALA A 496 7.59 11.51 -1.76
N ALA A 497 7.20 10.52 -2.57
CA ALA A 497 7.95 9.31 -2.87
C ALA A 497 8.46 8.51 -1.68
N SER A 498 7.66 8.35 -0.64
CA SER A 498 7.98 7.40 0.43
C SER A 498 6.75 6.85 1.12
N CYS A 499 6.76 5.54 1.37
CA CYS A 499 5.75 4.87 2.19
C CYS A 499 5.72 5.41 3.62
N GLU A 500 6.85 5.88 4.14
CA GLU A 500 7.03 6.25 5.54
C GLU A 500 6.91 7.76 5.80
N TRP A 501 6.41 8.53 4.83
CA TRP A 501 6.08 9.95 5.06
C TRP A 501 5.22 10.14 6.31
N VAL A 502 4.27 9.22 6.52
CA VAL A 502 3.36 9.23 7.66
C VAL A 502 4.06 9.10 9.01
N ALA A 503 5.27 8.55 9.07
CA ALA A 503 6.05 8.49 10.30
C ALA A 503 6.37 9.89 10.85
N GLY A 504 6.59 10.87 9.97
CA GLY A 504 6.76 12.28 10.36
C GLY A 504 5.49 12.88 10.94
N LEU A 505 4.32 12.54 10.38
CA LEU A 505 3.03 13.01 10.89
C LEU A 505 2.70 12.40 12.27
N ILE A 506 2.99 11.10 12.44
CA ILE A 506 2.85 10.40 13.73
C ILE A 506 3.78 11.02 14.77
N ALA A 507 5.04 11.31 14.40
CA ALA A 507 6.03 11.91 15.28
C ALA A 507 5.82 13.41 15.52
N ARG A 508 4.87 14.05 14.83
CA ARG A 508 4.64 15.51 14.85
C ARG A 508 5.90 16.29 14.46
N ASP A 509 6.64 15.77 13.47
CA ASP A 509 7.81 16.43 12.90
C ASP A 509 7.38 17.71 12.17
N ARG A 510 7.68 18.86 12.76
CA ARG A 510 7.14 20.17 12.34
C ARG A 510 7.48 20.52 10.88
N PRO A 511 8.73 20.43 10.41
CA PRO A 511 9.03 20.59 8.98
C PRO A 511 8.21 19.66 8.08
N VAL A 512 8.03 18.39 8.44
CA VAL A 512 7.25 17.42 7.64
C VAL A 512 5.77 17.81 7.60
N GLU A 513 5.19 18.17 8.74
CA GLU A 513 3.82 18.67 8.82
C GLU A 513 3.64 19.94 7.97
N GLN A 514 4.62 20.86 8.01
CA GLN A 514 4.57 22.09 7.23
C GLN A 514 4.60 21.82 5.72
N VAL A 515 5.50 20.94 5.24
CA VAL A 515 5.54 20.53 3.83
C VAL A 515 4.22 19.88 3.43
N THR A 516 3.70 18.97 4.26
CA THR A 516 2.41 18.30 4.02
C THR A 516 1.27 19.30 3.89
N ARG A 517 1.19 20.31 4.79
CA ARG A 517 0.20 21.38 4.71
C ARG A 517 0.35 22.23 3.46
N ASN A 518 1.58 22.58 3.07
CA ASN A 518 1.82 23.35 1.85
C ASN A 518 1.28 22.62 0.62
N ILE A 519 1.54 21.32 0.52
CA ILE A 519 1.07 20.47 -0.58
C ILE A 519 -0.45 20.34 -0.58
N LEU A 520 -1.05 20.07 0.59
CA LEU A 520 -2.49 19.82 0.72
C LEU A 520 -3.36 21.07 0.69
N LEU A 521 -2.84 22.25 1.01
CA LEU A 521 -3.64 23.48 1.15
C LEU A 521 -3.11 24.67 0.33
N GLY A 522 -1.87 24.62 -0.13
CA GLY A 522 -1.27 25.65 -0.98
C GLY A 522 -1.80 25.58 -2.41
N GLY A 523 -1.64 26.68 -3.15
CA GLY A 523 -1.81 26.70 -4.60
C GLY A 523 -0.52 26.27 -5.27
N TRP A 524 -0.62 25.42 -6.29
CA TRP A 524 0.55 24.90 -6.99
C TRP A 524 0.95 25.78 -8.17
N GLY A 525 0.51 27.04 -8.24
CA GLY A 525 0.70 27.90 -9.42
C GLY A 525 -0.14 27.43 -10.59
#